data_AF-A0A941WF21-F1
#
_entry.id   AF-A0A941WF21-F1
#
_cell.length_a   1.000
_cell.length_b   1.000
_cell.length_c   1.000
_cell.angle_alpha   90.00
_cell.angle_beta   90.00
_cell.angle_gamma   90.00
#
_symmetry.space_group_name_H-M   'P 1'
#
loop_
_entity.id
_entity.type
_entity.pdbx_description
1 polymer ?
#
loop_
_entity_poly.entity_id
_entity_poly.type
_entity_poly.pdbx_seq_one_letter_code
_entity_poly.pdbx_strand_id
1 'polypeptide(L)'
;MKTTQDPIDRLSQSMMDHSICRRAILIYTLLTGYSLFDSIQTKKNYTKCNITYKDAEFISDRFGEITGIDIAPEKFLHDKNQLADELLDDYQEYQSLLANYDENTRSMVIAFYQFLFYYRKLPHEVILALEIALSAFLKYVSGNINKKELKKQIINFDILNQKTIKVDSMYVRHNFVCMEKDFNDICLKKANRILKQAGEAPLSKYTIDVSI
;
A
#
# COMPACT_ATOMS: atom_id res chain seq x y z
N MET A 1 -14.05 -41.07 -0.82
CA MET A 1 -14.37 -40.07 -1.85
C MET A 1 -13.14 -39.21 -2.08
N LYS A 2 -12.57 -39.19 -3.29
CA LYS A 2 -11.53 -38.21 -3.65
C LYS A 2 -12.25 -36.90 -3.91
N THR A 3 -12.17 -35.95 -3.00
CA THR A 3 -12.59 -34.57 -3.25
C THR A 3 -11.73 -34.03 -4.38
N THR A 4 -12.33 -33.79 -5.54
CA THR A 4 -11.75 -33.02 -6.63
C THR A 4 -11.63 -31.57 -6.16
N GLN A 5 -10.59 -31.30 -5.36
CA GLN A 5 -10.17 -29.95 -5.06
C GLN A 5 -9.87 -29.24 -6.39
N ASP A 6 -10.51 -28.10 -6.63
CA ASP A 6 -10.39 -27.29 -7.84
C ASP A 6 -8.89 -27.04 -8.13
N PRO A 7 -8.43 -27.15 -9.39
CA PRO A 7 -7.07 -26.76 -9.77
C PRO A 7 -6.66 -25.38 -9.24
N ILE A 8 -7.59 -24.42 -9.15
CA ILE A 8 -7.37 -23.07 -8.60
C ILE A 8 -7.11 -23.13 -7.09
N ASP A 9 -7.86 -23.96 -6.36
CA ASP A 9 -7.67 -24.17 -4.93
C ASP A 9 -6.33 -24.84 -4.63
N ARG A 10 -5.89 -25.80 -5.46
CA ARG A 10 -4.58 -26.46 -5.28
C ARG A 10 -3.42 -25.51 -5.54
N LEU A 11 -3.54 -24.65 -6.56
CA LEU A 11 -2.51 -23.65 -6.86
C LEU A 11 -2.42 -22.61 -5.72
N SER A 12 -3.57 -22.16 -5.22
CA SER A 12 -3.65 -21.22 -4.10
C SER A 12 -3.05 -21.83 -2.83
N GLN A 13 -3.40 -23.08 -2.52
CA GLN A 13 -2.83 -23.80 -1.37
C GLN A 13 -1.31 -23.97 -1.51
N SER A 14 -0.84 -24.40 -2.68
CA SER A 14 0.60 -24.57 -2.95
C SER A 14 1.38 -23.25 -2.88
N MET A 15 0.76 -22.13 -3.24
CA MET A 15 1.37 -20.81 -3.06
C MET A 15 1.45 -20.46 -1.57
N MET A 16 0.43 -20.75 -0.78
CA MET A 16 0.43 -20.49 0.67
C MET A 16 1.44 -21.36 1.44
N ASP A 17 1.76 -22.55 0.94
CA ASP A 17 2.83 -23.38 1.53
C ASP A 17 4.21 -22.72 1.41
N HIS A 18 4.41 -21.82 0.44
CA HIS A 18 5.68 -21.13 0.24
C HIS A 18 5.75 -19.84 1.06
N SER A 19 6.66 -19.78 2.03
CA SER A 19 6.78 -18.64 2.98
C SER A 19 6.95 -17.27 2.29
N ILE A 20 7.67 -17.22 1.17
CA ILE A 20 7.85 -15.99 0.39
C ILE A 20 6.52 -15.49 -0.20
N CYS A 21 5.66 -16.40 -0.67
CA CYS A 21 4.36 -16.03 -1.24
C CYS A 21 3.42 -15.50 -0.15
N ARG A 22 3.36 -16.15 1.03
CA ARG A 22 2.58 -15.62 2.17
C ARG A 22 3.00 -14.22 2.57
N ARG A 23 4.31 -13.97 2.66
CA ARG A 23 4.86 -12.65 2.97
C ARG A 23 4.53 -11.62 1.88
N ALA A 24 4.63 -12.01 0.60
CA ALA A 24 4.28 -11.14 -0.51
C ALA A 24 2.79 -10.77 -0.51
N ILE A 25 1.89 -11.74 -0.26
CA ILE A 25 0.45 -11.51 -0.14
C ILE A 25 0.17 -10.56 1.03
N LEU A 26 0.78 -10.81 2.20
CA LEU A 26 0.62 -9.94 3.37
C LEU A 26 0.99 -8.49 3.05
N ILE A 27 2.18 -8.26 2.49
CA ILE A 27 2.62 -6.90 2.16
C ILE A 27 1.75 -6.30 1.07
N TYR A 28 1.33 -7.08 0.08
CA TYR A 28 0.43 -6.60 -0.97
C TYR A 28 -0.90 -6.10 -0.38
N THR A 29 -1.55 -6.92 0.44
CA THR A 29 -2.81 -6.54 1.10
C THR A 29 -2.64 -5.32 2.01
N LEU A 30 -1.54 -5.24 2.76
CA LEU A 30 -1.24 -4.08 3.60
C LEU A 30 -1.02 -2.82 2.77
N LEU A 31 -0.31 -2.91 1.64
CA LEU A 31 -0.08 -1.76 0.78
C LEU A 31 -1.37 -1.29 0.09
N THR A 32 -2.23 -2.21 -0.34
CA THR A 32 -3.53 -1.83 -0.92
C THR A 32 -4.43 -1.12 0.08
N GLY A 33 -4.50 -1.60 1.32
CA GLY A 33 -5.23 -0.88 2.36
C GLY A 33 -4.55 0.46 2.74
N TYR A 34 -3.22 0.56 2.65
CA TYR A 34 -2.52 1.83 2.82
C TYR A 34 -2.82 2.82 1.69
N SER A 35 -2.86 2.38 0.43
CA SER A 35 -3.22 3.23 -0.73
C SER A 35 -4.61 3.86 -0.55
N LEU A 36 -5.59 3.09 -0.05
CA LEU A 36 -6.91 3.61 0.32
C LEU A 36 -6.82 4.61 1.49
N PHE A 37 -6.07 4.27 2.55
CA PHE A 37 -5.88 5.17 3.69
C PHE A 37 -5.25 6.51 3.27
N ASP A 38 -4.22 6.47 2.45
CA ASP A 38 -3.50 7.63 1.91
C ASP A 38 -4.41 8.49 1.02
N SER A 39 -5.18 7.86 0.13
CA SER A 39 -6.20 8.54 -0.70
C SER A 39 -7.22 9.28 0.17
N ILE A 40 -7.76 8.62 1.20
CA ILE A 40 -8.69 9.23 2.16
C ILE A 40 -8.07 10.44 2.85
N GLN A 41 -6.83 10.32 3.37
CA GLN A 41 -6.18 11.47 4.03
C GLN A 41 -5.95 12.62 3.06
N THR A 42 -5.52 12.31 1.85
CA THR A 42 -5.22 13.28 0.80
C THR A 42 -6.49 14.04 0.38
N LYS A 43 -7.57 13.34 0.03
CA LYS A 43 -8.88 13.94 -0.31
C LYS A 43 -9.48 14.73 0.86
N LYS A 44 -9.31 14.27 2.10
CA LYS A 44 -9.73 15.04 3.30
C LYS A 44 -8.96 16.34 3.49
N ASN A 45 -7.70 16.39 3.08
CA ASN A 45 -6.92 17.62 3.12
C ASN A 45 -7.39 18.56 2.00
N TYR A 46 -7.60 18.04 0.79
CA TYR A 46 -8.09 18.85 -0.34
C TYR A 46 -9.48 19.45 -0.13
N THR A 47 -10.43 18.69 0.45
CA THR A 47 -11.78 19.21 0.76
C THR A 47 -11.76 20.39 1.74
N LYS A 48 -10.75 20.45 2.63
CA LYS A 48 -10.53 21.56 3.56
C LYS A 48 -9.78 22.75 2.94
N CYS A 49 -9.11 22.55 1.82
CA CYS A 49 -8.41 23.61 1.10
C CYS A 49 -9.40 24.40 0.24
N ASN A 50 -9.24 25.72 0.23
CA ASN A 50 -9.90 26.64 -0.70
C ASN A 50 -8.83 27.22 -1.61
N ILE A 51 -8.51 26.52 -2.70
CA ILE A 51 -7.59 27.01 -3.72
C ILE A 51 -8.39 27.87 -4.69
N THR A 52 -8.06 29.16 -4.78
CA THR A 52 -8.64 30.04 -5.79
C THR A 52 -7.95 29.83 -7.13
N TYR A 53 -8.55 30.28 -8.24
CA TYR A 53 -7.89 30.21 -9.55
C TYR A 53 -6.55 30.95 -9.55
N LYS A 54 -6.46 32.09 -8.85
CA LYS A 54 -5.21 32.85 -8.70
C LYS A 54 -4.13 32.07 -7.96
N ASP A 55 -4.50 31.30 -6.94
CA ASP A 55 -3.56 30.41 -6.24
C ASP A 55 -3.08 29.29 -7.17
N ALA A 56 -3.99 28.73 -7.97
CA ALA A 56 -3.67 27.71 -8.96
C ALA A 56 -2.73 28.21 -10.06
N GLU A 57 -2.92 29.45 -10.56
CA GLU A 57 -1.98 30.11 -11.48
C GLU A 57 -0.60 30.24 -10.85
N PHE A 58 -0.53 30.74 -9.62
CA PHE A 58 0.73 30.85 -8.90
C PHE A 58 1.43 29.49 -8.72
N ILE A 59 0.68 28.44 -8.34
CA ILE A 59 1.24 27.10 -8.19
C ILE A 59 1.74 26.56 -9.53
N SER A 60 0.96 26.73 -10.60
CA SER A 60 1.31 26.35 -11.98
C SER A 60 2.65 26.99 -12.40
N ASP A 61 2.76 28.31 -12.29
CA ASP A 61 3.96 29.05 -12.69
C ASP A 61 5.19 28.58 -11.90
N ARG A 62 5.06 28.46 -10.57
CA ARG A 62 6.15 28.01 -9.71
C ARG A 62 6.54 26.55 -9.98
N PHE A 63 5.57 25.69 -10.29
CA PHE A 63 5.84 24.31 -10.63
C PHE A 63 6.60 24.22 -11.95
N GLY A 64 6.18 24.99 -12.96
CA GLY A 64 6.87 25.10 -14.25
C GLY A 64 8.30 25.64 -14.11
N GLU A 65 8.51 26.68 -13.31
CA GLU A 65 9.85 27.22 -13.04
C GLU A 65 10.80 26.19 -12.40
N ILE A 66 10.29 25.38 -11.46
CA ILE A 66 11.12 24.42 -10.70
C ILE A 66 11.37 23.15 -11.49
N THR A 67 10.35 22.65 -12.19
CA THR A 67 10.38 21.32 -12.81
C THR A 67 10.59 21.34 -14.31
N GLY A 68 10.34 22.47 -14.97
CA GLY A 68 10.28 22.59 -16.42
C GLY A 68 9.01 21.98 -17.04
N ILE A 69 8.04 21.58 -16.22
CA ILE A 69 6.78 20.96 -16.68
C ILE A 69 5.67 21.99 -16.63
N ASP A 70 5.06 22.24 -17.79
CA ASP A 70 3.88 23.09 -17.91
C ASP A 70 2.61 22.31 -17.54
N ILE A 71 1.92 22.76 -16.49
CA ILE A 71 0.67 22.16 -16.00
C ILE A 71 -0.38 23.26 -15.91
N ALA A 72 -1.46 23.13 -16.67
CA ALA A 72 -2.54 24.10 -16.67
C ALA A 72 -3.12 24.32 -15.23
N PRO A 73 -3.39 25.58 -14.82
CA PRO A 73 -3.90 25.91 -13.49
C PRO A 73 -5.12 25.10 -13.05
N GLU A 74 -6.01 24.76 -13.98
CA GLU A 74 -7.23 23.99 -13.72
C GLU A 74 -6.95 22.61 -13.13
N LYS A 75 -5.74 22.05 -13.33
CA LYS A 75 -5.33 20.77 -12.73
C LYS A 75 -5.13 20.85 -11.22
N PHE A 76 -4.92 22.04 -10.68
CA PHE A 76 -4.80 22.28 -9.23
C PHE A 76 -6.14 22.66 -8.58
N LEU A 77 -7.19 22.82 -9.39
CA LEU A 77 -8.55 23.08 -8.93
C LEU A 77 -9.32 21.76 -8.84
N HIS A 78 -10.19 21.67 -7.84
CA HIS A 78 -10.97 20.47 -7.58
C HIS A 78 -12.43 20.83 -7.31
N ASP A 79 -13.34 20.02 -7.86
CA ASP A 79 -14.75 20.06 -7.49
C ASP A 79 -14.92 19.41 -6.12
N LYS A 80 -15.39 20.19 -5.15
CA LYS A 80 -15.57 19.74 -3.77
C LYS A 80 -16.68 18.70 -3.62
N ASN A 81 -17.72 18.77 -4.45
CA ASN A 81 -18.81 17.79 -4.40
C ASN A 81 -18.29 16.45 -4.94
N GLN A 82 -17.60 16.48 -6.08
CA GLN A 82 -16.95 15.29 -6.62
C GLN A 82 -15.96 14.68 -5.62
N LEU A 83 -15.09 15.50 -5.00
CA LEU A 83 -14.16 15.00 -3.97
C LEU A 83 -14.88 14.41 -2.75
N ALA A 84 -16.04 14.95 -2.37
CA ALA A 84 -16.82 14.42 -1.25
C ALA A 84 -17.44 13.06 -1.60
N ASP A 85 -17.96 12.91 -2.82
CA ASP A 85 -18.50 11.63 -3.32
C ASP A 85 -17.40 10.57 -3.41
N GLU A 86 -16.26 10.90 -4.02
CA GLU A 86 -15.09 10.01 -4.09
C GLU A 86 -14.56 9.63 -2.69
N LEU A 87 -14.66 10.54 -1.72
CA LEU A 87 -14.26 10.26 -0.34
C LEU A 87 -15.21 9.28 0.34
N LEU A 88 -16.52 9.33 0.03
CA LEU A 88 -17.49 8.36 0.54
C LEU A 88 -17.20 6.96 -0.02
N ASP A 89 -16.91 6.85 -1.31
CA ASP A 89 -16.56 5.59 -1.96
C ASP A 89 -15.28 4.99 -1.35
N ASP A 90 -14.21 5.78 -1.23
CA ASP A 90 -12.97 5.34 -0.59
C ASP A 90 -13.20 4.87 0.85
N TYR A 91 -14.05 5.58 1.60
CA TYR A 91 -14.38 5.20 2.97
C TYR A 91 -15.13 3.86 3.04
N GLN A 92 -16.08 3.63 2.13
CA GLN A 92 -16.81 2.36 2.07
C GLN A 92 -15.89 1.20 1.73
N GLU A 93 -14.99 1.38 0.76
CA GLU A 93 -14.00 0.37 0.39
C GLU A 93 -13.03 0.08 1.54
N TYR A 94 -12.52 1.13 2.19
CA TYR A 94 -11.62 1.00 3.34
C TYR A 94 -12.28 0.30 4.53
N GLN A 95 -13.55 0.60 4.84
CA GLN A 95 -14.29 -0.11 5.88
C GLN A 95 -14.53 -1.57 5.53
N SER A 96 -14.86 -1.86 4.27
CA SER A 96 -15.05 -3.23 3.78
C SER A 96 -13.75 -4.05 3.89
N LEU A 97 -12.61 -3.44 3.56
CA LEU A 97 -11.30 -4.06 3.74
C LEU A 97 -11.01 -4.33 5.22
N LEU A 98 -11.24 -3.36 6.10
CA LEU A 98 -10.99 -3.51 7.53
C LEU A 98 -11.93 -4.50 8.23
N ALA A 99 -13.12 -4.71 7.69
CA ALA A 99 -14.10 -5.67 8.22
C ALA A 99 -13.58 -7.12 8.15
N ASN A 100 -12.64 -7.42 7.24
CA ASN A 100 -12.02 -8.74 7.10
C ASN A 100 -11.02 -9.08 8.22
N TYR A 101 -10.66 -8.10 9.06
CA TYR A 101 -9.78 -8.32 10.20
C TYR A 101 -10.57 -8.36 11.51
N ASP A 102 -10.16 -9.22 12.44
CA ASP A 102 -10.61 -9.14 13.83
C ASP A 102 -10.16 -7.82 14.47
N GLU A 103 -10.74 -7.47 15.62
CA GLU A 103 -10.51 -6.18 16.28
C GLU A 103 -9.02 -5.92 16.59
N ASN A 104 -8.28 -6.94 17.03
CA ASN A 104 -6.86 -6.80 17.37
C ASN A 104 -6.02 -6.59 16.11
N THR A 105 -6.21 -7.42 15.09
CA THR A 105 -5.50 -7.31 13.81
C THR A 105 -5.81 -5.99 13.13
N ARG A 106 -7.08 -5.57 13.11
CA ARG A 106 -7.52 -4.27 12.57
C ARG A 106 -6.80 -3.13 13.25
N SER A 107 -6.69 -3.17 14.57
CA SER A 107 -5.97 -2.15 15.36
C SER A 107 -4.47 -2.09 15.03
N MET A 108 -3.83 -3.22 14.70
CA MET A 108 -2.43 -3.27 14.25
C MET A 108 -2.27 -2.71 12.83
N VAL A 109 -3.15 -3.09 11.92
CA VAL A 109 -3.18 -2.66 10.52
C VAL A 109 -3.40 -1.13 10.42
N ILE A 110 -4.36 -0.58 11.16
CA ILE A 110 -4.58 0.87 11.22
C ILE A 110 -3.34 1.61 11.75
N ALA A 111 -2.69 1.07 12.78
CA ALA A 111 -1.47 1.67 13.32
C ALA A 111 -0.31 1.63 12.31
N PHE A 112 -0.23 0.57 11.50
CA PHE A 112 0.72 0.50 10.39
C PHE A 112 0.45 1.57 9.34
N TYR A 113 -0.80 1.76 8.91
CA TYR A 113 -1.12 2.80 7.93
C TYR A 113 -0.81 4.20 8.46
N GLN A 114 -1.14 4.48 9.72
CA GLN A 114 -0.76 5.72 10.38
C GLN A 114 0.77 5.88 10.45
N PHE A 115 1.51 4.80 10.71
CA PHE A 115 2.96 4.82 10.73
C PHE A 115 3.54 5.16 9.35
N LEU A 116 3.04 4.53 8.29
CA LEU A 116 3.48 4.81 6.93
C LEU A 116 3.18 6.25 6.51
N PHE A 117 2.00 6.77 6.85
CA PHE A 117 1.57 8.12 6.47
C PHE A 117 2.30 9.21 7.25
N TYR A 118 2.26 9.17 8.59
CA TYR A 118 2.75 10.27 9.42
C TYR A 118 4.26 10.21 9.68
N TYR A 119 4.83 9.01 9.82
CA TYR A 119 6.23 8.85 10.22
C TYR A 119 7.15 8.55 9.04
N ARG A 120 6.82 7.53 8.22
CA ARG A 120 7.61 7.25 7.00
C ARG A 120 7.38 8.30 5.92
N LYS A 121 6.20 8.93 5.88
CA LYS A 121 5.77 9.86 4.83
C LYS A 121 6.01 9.26 3.45
N LEU A 122 5.60 8.00 3.29
CA LEU A 122 5.84 7.25 2.07
C LEU A 122 5.06 7.89 0.92
N PRO A 123 5.75 8.34 -0.14
CA PRO A 123 5.09 8.92 -1.29
C PRO A 123 4.23 7.89 -2.03
N HIS A 124 3.10 8.34 -2.58
CA HIS A 124 2.15 7.49 -3.29
C HIS A 124 2.80 6.73 -4.46
N GLU A 125 3.70 7.37 -5.20
CA GLU A 125 4.42 6.76 -6.33
C GLU A 125 5.31 5.58 -5.90
N VAL A 126 5.87 5.63 -4.69
CA VAL A 126 6.67 4.53 -4.14
C VAL A 126 5.76 3.35 -3.83
N ILE A 127 4.59 3.60 -3.23
CA ILE A 127 3.59 2.55 -2.96
C ILE A 127 3.12 1.91 -4.25
N LEU A 128 2.73 2.71 -5.23
CA LEU A 128 2.26 2.24 -6.53
C LEU A 128 3.30 1.34 -7.22
N ALA A 129 4.58 1.74 -7.21
CA ALA A 129 5.65 0.94 -7.78
C ALA A 129 5.82 -0.41 -7.06
N LEU A 130 5.68 -0.42 -5.73
CA LEU A 130 5.76 -1.62 -4.91
C LEU A 130 4.54 -2.55 -5.12
N GLU A 131 3.34 -2.00 -5.24
CA GLU A 131 2.12 -2.76 -5.54
C GLU A 131 2.19 -3.41 -6.93
N ILE A 132 2.67 -2.67 -7.95
CA ILE A 132 2.90 -3.21 -9.30
C ILE A 132 3.87 -4.39 -9.25
N ALA A 133 4.99 -4.23 -8.52
CA ALA A 133 5.99 -5.27 -8.39
C ALA A 133 5.47 -6.51 -7.64
N LEU A 134 4.69 -6.33 -6.57
CA LEU A 134 4.06 -7.44 -5.83
C LEU A 134 2.99 -8.14 -6.66
N SER A 135 2.11 -7.38 -7.32
CA SER A 135 1.10 -7.94 -8.22
C SER A 135 1.74 -8.77 -9.33
N ALA A 136 2.84 -8.27 -9.93
CA ALA A 136 3.60 -9.01 -10.92
C ALA A 136 4.26 -10.27 -10.34
N PHE A 137 4.82 -10.19 -9.12
CA PHE A 137 5.38 -11.35 -8.44
C PHE A 137 4.32 -12.42 -8.20
N LEU A 138 3.15 -12.03 -7.69
CA LEU A 138 2.01 -12.94 -7.46
C LEU A 138 1.56 -13.60 -8.78
N LYS A 139 1.40 -12.81 -9.85
CA LYS A 139 1.11 -13.35 -11.20
C LYS A 139 2.18 -14.32 -11.69
N TYR A 140 3.46 -14.06 -11.40
CA TYR A 140 4.56 -14.94 -11.79
C TYR A 140 4.50 -16.28 -11.05
N VAL A 141 4.32 -16.27 -9.73
CA VAL A 141 4.25 -17.51 -8.94
C VAL A 141 2.97 -18.30 -9.22
N SER A 142 1.89 -17.64 -9.63
CA SER A 142 0.67 -18.31 -10.14
C SER A 142 0.82 -18.86 -11.56
N GLY A 143 1.96 -18.63 -12.24
CA GLY A 143 2.21 -19.11 -13.60
C GLY A 143 1.56 -18.28 -14.72
N ASN A 144 0.98 -17.11 -14.40
CA ASN A 144 0.29 -16.24 -15.36
C ASN A 144 1.24 -15.42 -16.22
N ILE A 145 2.46 -15.15 -15.73
CA ILE A 145 3.50 -14.43 -16.46
C ILE A 145 4.86 -15.13 -16.33
N ASN A 146 5.74 -14.91 -17.30
CA ASN A 146 7.11 -15.43 -17.26
C ASN A 146 8.08 -14.46 -16.55
N LYS A 147 9.31 -14.93 -16.29
CA LYS A 147 10.35 -14.16 -15.61
C LYS A 147 10.75 -12.87 -16.35
N LYS A 148 10.66 -12.85 -17.69
CA LYS A 148 10.98 -11.66 -18.50
C LYS A 148 9.90 -10.59 -18.33
N GLU A 149 8.63 -11.00 -18.24
CA GLU A 149 7.50 -10.12 -17.94
C GLU A 149 7.56 -9.59 -16.52
N LEU A 150 7.85 -10.43 -15.52
CA LEU A 150 8.07 -9.98 -14.14
C LEU A 150 9.11 -8.86 -14.07
N LYS A 151 10.27 -9.06 -14.71
CA LYS A 151 11.35 -8.06 -14.71
C LYS A 151 10.97 -6.72 -15.35
N LYS A 152 9.96 -6.67 -16.23
CA LYS A 152 9.47 -5.42 -16.81
C LYS A 152 8.63 -4.60 -15.82
N GLN A 153 8.07 -5.25 -14.80
CA GLN A 153 7.21 -4.63 -13.78
C GLN A 153 8.00 -4.14 -12.55
N ILE A 154 9.32 -4.35 -12.53
CA ILE A 154 10.22 -3.81 -11.51
C ILE A 154 10.65 -2.41 -11.95
N ILE A 155 9.84 -1.42 -11.58
CA ILE A 155 9.95 -0.04 -12.06
C ILE A 155 9.98 0.98 -10.92
N ASN A 156 10.33 2.22 -11.26
CA ASN A 156 10.08 3.41 -10.48
C ASN A 156 9.57 4.52 -11.41
N PHE A 157 8.98 5.57 -10.83
CA PHE A 157 8.44 6.71 -11.56
C PHE A 157 9.43 7.88 -11.51
N ASP A 158 9.90 8.29 -12.67
CA ASP A 158 10.66 9.52 -12.85
C ASP A 158 9.66 10.63 -13.19
N ILE A 159 9.18 11.31 -12.15
CA ILE A 159 8.13 12.34 -12.25
C ILE A 159 8.60 13.51 -13.13
N LEU A 160 9.87 13.91 -12.98
CA LEU A 160 10.45 15.04 -13.72
C LEU A 160 10.49 14.76 -15.24
N ASN A 161 10.88 13.54 -15.62
CA ASN A 161 10.92 13.14 -17.03
C ASN A 161 9.65 12.44 -17.52
N GLN A 162 8.60 12.39 -16.68
CA GLN A 162 7.31 11.76 -16.97
C GLN A 162 7.42 10.35 -17.56
N LYS A 163 8.32 9.53 -17.02
CA LYS A 163 8.59 8.18 -17.55
C LYS A 163 8.75 7.15 -16.45
N THR A 164 8.45 5.91 -16.78
CA THR A 164 8.81 4.76 -15.95
C THR A 164 10.27 4.37 -16.22
N ILE A 165 11.04 4.17 -15.15
CA ILE A 165 12.42 3.67 -15.24
C ILE A 165 12.50 2.27 -14.66
N LYS A 166 13.37 1.44 -15.22
CA LYS A 166 13.67 0.12 -14.65
C LYS A 166 14.54 0.30 -13.42
N VAL A 167 14.24 -0.46 -12.37
CA VAL A 167 15.05 -0.48 -11.15
C VAL A 167 15.53 -1.88 -10.83
N ASP A 168 16.56 -1.96 -9.99
CA ASP A 168 17.07 -3.25 -9.54
C ASP A 168 16.03 -3.92 -8.63
N SER A 169 15.78 -5.20 -8.89
CA SER A 169 14.99 -6.08 -8.02
C SER A 169 15.48 -6.12 -6.57
N MET A 170 16.79 -5.90 -6.32
CA MET A 170 17.34 -5.82 -4.97
C MET A 170 16.80 -4.62 -4.19
N TYR A 171 16.59 -3.48 -4.86
CA TYR A 171 16.00 -2.29 -4.25
C TYR A 171 14.55 -2.54 -3.84
N VAL A 172 13.76 -3.11 -4.74
CA VAL A 172 12.36 -3.47 -4.47
C VAL A 172 12.25 -4.50 -3.34
N ARG A 173 13.09 -5.53 -3.35
CA ARG A 173 13.16 -6.52 -2.26
C ARG A 173 13.51 -5.87 -0.92
N HIS A 174 14.46 -4.93 -0.91
CA HIS A 174 14.84 -4.21 0.30
C HIS A 174 13.64 -3.46 0.89
N ASN A 175 12.87 -2.75 0.05
CA ASN A 175 11.67 -2.04 0.50
C ASN A 175 10.62 -2.98 1.09
N PHE A 176 10.37 -4.14 0.47
CA PHE A 176 9.46 -5.13 1.05
C PHE A 176 9.91 -5.62 2.43
N VAL A 177 11.20 -5.94 2.58
CA VAL A 177 11.75 -6.39 3.88
C VAL A 177 11.63 -5.28 4.93
N CYS A 178 11.86 -4.02 4.55
CA CYS A 178 11.69 -2.88 5.45
C CYS A 178 10.24 -2.70 5.88
N MET A 179 9.28 -2.77 4.96
CA MET A 179 7.85 -2.65 5.28
C MET A 179 7.36 -3.79 6.16
N GLU A 180 7.79 -5.01 5.88
CA GLU A 180 7.47 -6.17 6.70
C GLU A 180 8.03 -6.04 8.12
N LYS A 181 9.27 -5.57 8.25
CA LYS A 181 9.87 -5.29 9.55
C LYS A 181 9.09 -4.23 10.31
N ASP A 182 8.76 -3.12 9.66
CA ASP A 182 7.99 -2.04 10.26
C ASP A 182 6.63 -2.55 10.78
N PHE A 183 5.95 -3.41 10.00
CA PHE A 183 4.70 -4.01 10.42
C PHE A 183 4.87 -4.95 11.62
N ASN A 184 5.84 -5.86 11.57
CA ASN A 184 6.13 -6.80 12.65
C ASN A 184 6.49 -6.07 13.96
N ASP A 185 7.26 -4.98 13.88
CA ASP A 185 7.62 -4.16 15.04
C ASP A 185 6.38 -3.50 15.68
N ILE A 186 5.40 -3.07 14.87
CA ILE A 186 4.13 -2.53 15.35
C ILE A 186 3.28 -3.62 16.01
N CYS A 187 3.17 -4.78 15.37
CA CYS A 187 2.44 -5.92 15.91
C CYS A 187 3.03 -6.37 17.25
N LEU A 188 4.37 -6.51 17.33
CA LEU A 188 5.07 -6.87 18.57
C LEU A 188 4.82 -5.85 19.69
N LYS A 189 4.90 -4.56 19.38
CA LYS A 189 4.62 -3.49 20.36
C LYS A 189 3.19 -3.55 20.87
N LYS A 190 2.21 -3.81 20.00
CA LYS A 190 0.79 -3.92 20.41
C LYS A 190 0.52 -5.20 21.20
N ALA A 191 1.00 -6.35 20.74
CA ALA A 191 0.87 -7.61 21.45
C ALA A 191 1.46 -7.53 22.87
N ASN A 192 2.66 -6.97 23.02
CA ASN A 192 3.30 -6.81 24.32
C ASN A 192 2.57 -5.83 25.26
N ARG A 193 1.82 -4.86 24.73
CA ARG A 193 0.96 -4.01 25.56
C ARG A 193 -0.22 -4.78 26.13
N ILE A 194 -0.83 -5.65 25.34
CA ILE A 194 -1.95 -6.51 25.76
C ILE A 194 -1.47 -7.49 26.83
N LEU A 195 -0.35 -8.18 26.59
CA LEU A 195 0.24 -9.12 27.55
C LEU A 195 0.59 -8.43 28.87
N LYS A 196 1.18 -7.24 28.82
CA LYS A 196 1.48 -6.45 30.02
C LYS A 196 0.22 -6.12 30.82
N GLN A 197 -0.90 -5.81 30.16
CA GLN A 197 -2.18 -5.55 30.83
C GLN A 197 -2.76 -6.82 31.47
N ALA A 198 -2.51 -7.99 30.88
CA ALA A 198 -2.90 -9.29 31.40
C ALA A 198 -1.93 -9.83 32.49
N GLY A 199 -0.80 -9.15 32.75
CA GLY A 199 0.23 -9.63 33.68
C GLY A 199 1.13 -10.73 33.10
N GLU A 200 1.13 -10.90 31.78
CA GLU A 200 1.90 -11.92 31.08
C GLU A 200 3.27 -11.39 30.60
N ALA A 201 4.22 -12.31 30.41
CA ALA A 201 5.56 -11.97 29.94
C ALA A 201 5.54 -11.46 28.49
N PRO A 202 6.40 -10.48 28.12
CA PRO A 202 6.44 -9.95 26.77
C PRO A 202 7.03 -10.97 25.78
N LEU A 203 6.52 -10.95 24.56
CA LEU A 203 7.09 -11.66 23.42
C LEU A 203 8.38 -10.98 22.98
N SER A 204 9.37 -11.78 22.58
CA SER A 204 10.62 -11.32 21.96
C SER A 204 10.52 -11.20 20.45
N LYS A 205 9.53 -11.86 19.84
CA LYS A 205 9.29 -11.91 18.40
C LYS A 205 7.79 -11.96 18.14
N TYR A 206 7.34 -11.30 17.09
CA TYR A 206 5.99 -11.44 16.56
C TYR A 206 6.11 -11.98 15.15
N THR A 207 5.41 -13.07 14.86
CA THR A 207 5.37 -13.65 13.52
C THR A 207 3.90 -13.76 13.16
N ILE A 208 3.52 -13.15 12.06
CA ILE A 208 2.17 -13.26 11.55
C ILE A 208 2.10 -14.61 10.85
N ASP A 209 1.40 -15.55 11.47
CA ASP A 209 0.93 -16.72 10.73
C ASP A 209 -0.27 -16.25 9.91
N VAL A 210 -0.05 -16.01 8.62
CA VAL A 210 -1.13 -15.68 7.69
C VAL A 210 -1.90 -16.98 7.43
N SER A 211 -2.78 -17.33 8.35
CA SER A 211 -3.84 -18.32 8.13
C SER A 211 -5.08 -17.55 7.67
N ILE A 212 -5.30 -17.51 6.36
CA ILE A 212 -6.59 -17.14 5.76
C ILE A 212 -7.40 -18.43 5.60
#